data_AF-A0AAV0EDZ5-F1
#
_entry.id   AF-A0AAV0EDZ5-F1
#
_cell.length_a   1.000
_cell.length_b   1.000
_cell.length_c   1.000
_cell.angle_alpha   90.00
_cell.angle_beta   90.00
_cell.angle_gamma   90.00
#
_symmetry.space_group_name_H-M   'P 1'
#
loop_
_entity.id
_entity.type
_entity.pdbx_description
1 polymer ?
#
loop_
_entity_poly.entity_id
_entity_poly.type
_entity_poly.pdbx_seq_one_letter_code
_entity_poly.pdbx_strand_id
1 'polypeptide(L)'
;MEPISAEERLVTERLKQKLNEVNIAVETHFSGITDHVNFTLQEKLQRAMLVCQDKLEASKLQMNRSEGIKDLESCVDQSVQNYIQTLPHIVGRLKSRLGMTDPV
;
A
#
# COMPACT_ATOMS: atom_id res chain seq x y z
N MET A 1 23.98 38.75 -8.61
CA MET A 1 22.89 38.08 -7.87
C MET A 1 22.60 38.95 -6.67
N GLU A 2 21.50 39.70 -6.68
CA GLU A 2 21.17 40.59 -5.56
C GLU A 2 20.87 39.78 -4.30
N PRO A 3 21.27 40.26 -3.10
CA PRO A 3 20.98 39.58 -1.85
C PRO A 3 19.47 39.63 -1.57
N ILE A 4 18.88 38.45 -1.36
CA ILE A 4 17.49 38.28 -0.92
C ILE A 4 17.24 39.14 0.33
N SER A 5 16.20 39.96 0.31
CA SER A 5 15.88 40.85 1.43
C SER A 5 15.47 40.05 2.67
N ALA A 6 15.66 40.62 3.87
CA ALA A 6 15.23 39.97 5.11
C ALA A 6 13.71 39.67 5.13
N GLU A 7 12.94 40.51 4.45
CA GLU A 7 11.50 40.36 4.27
C GLU A 7 11.16 39.18 3.36
N GLU A 8 11.86 39.02 2.24
CA GLU A 8 11.67 37.90 1.31
C GLU A 8 12.00 36.55 1.98
N ARG A 9 13.04 36.51 2.82
CA ARG A 9 13.35 35.34 3.65
C ARG A 9 12.22 35.01 4.62
N LEU A 10 11.67 36.00 5.30
CA LEU A 10 10.58 35.81 6.25
C LEU A 10 9.29 35.32 5.57
N VAL A 11 8.97 35.87 4.40
CA VAL A 11 7.83 35.42 3.59
C VAL A 11 8.02 33.97 3.13
N THR A 12 9.22 33.62 2.67
CA THR A 12 9.55 32.25 2.23
C THR A 12 9.38 31.24 3.37
N GLU A 13 9.87 31.54 4.58
CA GLU A 13 9.72 30.65 5.72
C GLU A 13 8.26 30.50 6.16
N ARG A 14 7.48 31.58 6.14
CA ARG A 14 6.04 31.51 6.42
C ARG A 14 5.31 30.64 5.39
N LEU A 15 5.67 30.75 4.11
CA LEU A 15 5.07 29.93 3.05
C LEU A 15 5.39 28.43 3.25
N LYS A 16 6.64 28.09 3.57
CA LYS A 16 7.03 26.71 3.92
C LYS A 16 6.24 26.18 5.10
N GLN A 17 6.06 27.00 6.14
CA GLN A 17 5.25 26.62 7.31
C GLN A 17 3.81 26.32 6.91
N LYS A 18 3.19 27.15 6.07
CA LYS A 18 1.81 26.92 5.58
C LYS A 18 1.68 25.69 4.72
N LEU A 19 2.66 25.41 3.85
CA LEU A 19 2.68 24.17 3.08
C LEU A 19 2.76 22.94 4.01
N ASN A 20 3.58 23.02 5.05
CA ASN A 20 3.70 21.95 6.03
C ASN A 20 2.41 21.73 6.84
N GLU A 21 1.70 22.79 7.23
CA GLU A 21 0.38 22.68 7.88
C GLU A 21 -0.62 21.91 7.01
N VAL A 22 -0.67 22.20 5.70
CA VAL A 22 -1.53 21.48 4.75
C VAL A 22 -1.12 20.01 4.64
N ASN A 23 0.17 19.71 4.54
CA ASN A 23 0.65 18.32 4.48
C ASN A 23 0.26 17.52 5.72
N ILE A 24 0.43 18.09 6.91
CA ILE A 24 0.02 17.45 8.17
C ILE A 24 -1.49 17.21 8.19
N ALA A 25 -2.29 18.18 7.74
CA ALA A 25 -3.74 18.03 7.69
C ALA A 25 -4.16 16.91 6.73
N VAL A 26 -3.51 16.81 5.55
CA VAL A 26 -3.73 15.70 4.61
C VAL A 26 -3.38 14.36 5.27
N GLU A 27 -2.18 14.21 5.82
CA GLU A 27 -1.78 12.95 6.47
C GLU A 27 -2.74 12.57 7.61
N THR A 28 -3.13 13.54 8.43
CA THR A 28 -4.03 13.32 9.57
C THR A 28 -5.40 12.85 9.11
N HIS A 29 -6.01 13.53 8.13
CA HIS A 29 -7.37 13.23 7.69
C HIS A 29 -7.46 11.99 6.80
N PHE A 30 -6.39 11.63 6.10
CA PHE A 30 -6.35 10.44 5.24
C PHE A 30 -5.72 9.22 5.92
N SER A 31 -5.12 9.35 7.10
CA SER A 31 -4.51 8.25 7.87
C SER A 31 -5.42 7.04 8.01
N GLY A 32 -6.69 7.24 8.40
CA GLY A 32 -7.64 6.15 8.57
C GLY A 32 -7.94 5.35 7.29
N ILE A 33 -7.86 5.99 6.12
CA ILE A 33 -8.01 5.30 4.83
C ILE A 33 -6.77 4.46 4.56
N THR A 34 -5.58 5.03 4.75
CA THR A 34 -4.30 4.33 4.60
C THR A 34 -4.22 3.12 5.53
N ASP A 35 -4.57 3.30 6.80
CA ASP A 35 -4.57 2.25 7.82
C ASP A 35 -5.56 1.14 7.47
N HIS A 36 -6.78 1.50 7.05
CA HIS A 36 -7.78 0.51 6.66
C HIS A 36 -7.34 -0.33 5.45
N VAL A 37 -6.74 0.31 4.44
CA VAL A 37 -6.19 -0.39 3.26
C VAL A 37 -5.06 -1.34 3.67
N ASN A 38 -4.12 -0.87 4.48
CA ASN A 38 -3.00 -1.68 4.97
C ASN A 38 -3.50 -2.88 5.78
N PHE A 39 -4.37 -2.63 6.76
CA PHE A 39 -4.95 -3.68 7.61
C PHE A 39 -5.68 -4.74 6.78
N THR A 40 -6.55 -4.32 5.86
CA THR A 40 -7.36 -5.23 5.05
C THR A 40 -6.50 -6.11 4.14
N LEU A 41 -5.46 -5.53 3.52
CA LEU A 41 -4.54 -6.28 2.67
C LEU A 41 -3.68 -7.23 3.49
N GLN A 42 -3.18 -6.78 4.64
CA GLN A 42 -2.40 -7.61 5.54
C GLN A 42 -3.22 -8.82 6.03
N GLU A 43 -4.46 -8.61 6.46
CA GLU A 43 -5.36 -9.69 6.88
C GLU A 43 -5.56 -10.72 5.76
N LYS A 44 -5.87 -10.25 4.55
CA LYS A 44 -6.07 -11.12 3.38
C LYS A 44 -4.82 -11.90 3.02
N LEU A 45 -3.64 -11.27 3.06
CA LEU A 45 -2.37 -11.93 2.80
C LEU A 45 -2.06 -12.98 3.87
N GLN A 46 -2.29 -12.66 5.15
CA GLN A 46 -2.12 -13.61 6.25
C GLN A 46 -3.00 -14.85 6.07
N ARG A 47 -4.28 -14.66 5.70
CA ARG A 47 -5.19 -15.79 5.40
C ARG A 47 -4.68 -16.63 4.23
N ALA A 48 -4.18 -16.00 3.16
CA ALA A 48 -3.61 -16.71 2.02
C ALA A 48 -2.36 -17.51 2.41
N MET A 49 -1.49 -16.96 3.26
CA MET A 49 -0.32 -17.67 3.77
C MET A 49 -0.69 -18.93 4.54
N LEU A 50 -1.73 -18.89 5.39
CA LEU A 50 -2.22 -20.08 6.10
C LEU A 50 -2.67 -21.16 5.11
N VAL A 51 -3.43 -20.79 4.08
CA VAL A 51 -3.85 -21.74 3.02
C VAL A 51 -2.65 -22.34 2.30
N CYS A 52 -1.63 -21.54 1.99
CA CYS A 52 -0.42 -22.04 1.34
C CYS A 52 0.39 -22.98 2.24
N GLN A 53 0.44 -22.71 3.55
CA GLN A 53 1.06 -23.60 4.54
C GLN A 53 0.30 -24.93 4.67
N ASP A 54 -1.03 -24.89 4.70
CA ASP A 54 -1.86 -26.10 4.74
C ASP A 54 -1.59 -27.02 3.53
N LYS A 55 -1.37 -26.42 2.34
CA LYS A 55 -0.96 -27.18 1.14
C LYS A 55 0.40 -27.85 1.30
N LEU A 56 1.38 -27.15 1.88
CA LEU A 56 2.69 -27.75 2.13
C LEU A 56 2.57 -28.94 3.10
N GLU A 57 1.82 -28.78 4.20
CA GLU A 57 1.63 -29.87 5.16
C GLU A 57 0.95 -31.08 4.52
N ALA A 58 -0.03 -30.87 3.62
CA ALA A 58 -0.64 -31.94 2.85
C ALA A 58 0.37 -32.64 1.91
N SER A 59 1.23 -31.91 1.22
CA SER A 59 2.24 -32.49 0.32
C SER A 59 3.32 -33.28 1.08
N LYS A 60 3.61 -32.97 2.35
CA LYS A 60 4.53 -33.77 3.18
C LYS A 60 4.02 -35.19 3.41
N LEU A 61 2.70 -35.39 3.50
CA LEU A 61 2.10 -36.73 3.64
C LEU A 61 2.35 -37.62 2.41
N GLN A 62 2.58 -36.99 1.25
CA GLN A 62 2.83 -37.68 -0.03
C GLN A 62 4.33 -37.96 -0.27
N MET A 63 5.20 -37.76 0.74
CA MET A 63 6.66 -37.96 0.69
C MET A 63 7.42 -37.13 -0.39
N ASN A 64 6.75 -36.20 -1.07
CA ASN A 64 7.33 -35.33 -2.09
C ASN A 64 7.72 -33.95 -1.53
N ARG A 65 8.64 -33.92 -0.56
CA ARG A 65 9.03 -32.67 0.15
C ARG A 65 9.51 -31.56 -0.79
N SER A 66 10.29 -31.88 -1.83
CA SER A 66 10.79 -30.86 -2.76
C SER A 66 9.69 -30.26 -3.64
N GLU A 67 8.68 -31.06 -4.00
CA GLU A 67 7.52 -30.60 -4.77
C GLU A 67 6.61 -29.73 -3.90
N GLY A 68 6.34 -30.15 -2.66
CA GLY A 68 5.55 -29.36 -1.72
C GLY A 68 6.14 -27.97 -1.41
N ILE A 69 7.47 -27.84 -1.37
CA ILE A 69 8.12 -26.53 -1.19
C ILE A 69 7.94 -25.64 -2.43
N LYS A 70 8.03 -26.19 -3.64
CA LYS A 70 7.78 -25.45 -4.88
C LYS A 70 6.31 -25.02 -4.99
N ASP A 71 5.39 -25.88 -4.58
CA ASP A 71 3.96 -25.56 -4.55
C ASP A 71 3.65 -24.46 -3.52
N LEU A 72 4.32 -24.47 -2.37
CA LEU A 72 4.23 -23.40 -1.38
C LEU A 72 4.69 -22.07 -1.97
N GLU A 73 5.88 -22.04 -2.57
CA GLU A 73 6.46 -20.85 -3.19
C GLU A 73 5.53 -20.29 -4.28
N SER A 74 5.07 -21.15 -5.19
CA SER A 74 4.09 -20.80 -6.23
C SER A 74 2.77 -20.29 -5.65
N CYS A 75 2.27 -20.89 -4.57
CA CYS A 75 1.05 -20.44 -3.90
C CYS A 75 1.19 -19.04 -3.28
N VAL A 76 2.33 -18.77 -2.63
CA VAL A 76 2.62 -17.46 -2.04
C VAL A 76 2.78 -16.43 -3.15
N ASP A 77 3.54 -16.72 -4.20
CA ASP A 77 3.74 -15.84 -5.34
C ASP A 77 2.41 -15.49 -6.02
N GLN A 78 1.58 -16.49 -6.30
CA GLN A 78 0.26 -16.25 -6.89
C GLN A 78 -0.62 -15.38 -5.99
N SER A 79 -0.58 -15.60 -4.67
CA SER A 79 -1.34 -14.81 -3.71
C SER A 79 -0.89 -13.35 -3.70
N VAL A 80 0.42 -13.10 -3.66
CA VAL A 80 1.01 -11.76 -3.72
C VAL A 80 0.66 -11.08 -5.04
N GLN A 81 0.82 -11.77 -6.17
CA GLN A 81 0.50 -11.24 -7.49
C GLN A 81 -0.98 -10.87 -7.62
N ASN A 82 -1.89 -11.71 -7.11
CA ASN A 82 -3.32 -11.42 -7.10
C ASN A 82 -3.63 -10.12 -6.36
N TYR A 83 -3.01 -9.88 -5.19
CA TYR A 83 -3.22 -8.64 -4.45
C TYR A 83 -2.63 -7.44 -5.19
N ILE A 84 -1.41 -7.54 -5.71
CA ILE A 84 -0.77 -6.47 -6.50
C ILE A 84 -1.63 -6.09 -7.71
N GLN A 85 -2.13 -7.07 -8.46
CA GLN A 85 -2.97 -6.85 -9.63
C GLN A 85 -4.36 -6.29 -9.27
N THR A 86 -4.85 -6.56 -8.06
CA THR A 86 -6.16 -6.06 -7.60
C THR A 86 -6.10 -4.61 -7.11
N LEU A 87 -4.94 -4.15 -6.61
CA LEU A 87 -4.80 -2.80 -6.06
C LEU A 87 -5.24 -1.68 -7.03
N PRO A 88 -4.83 -1.67 -8.31
CA PRO A 88 -5.30 -0.68 -9.27
C PRO A 88 -6.83 -0.64 -9.40
N HIS A 89 -7.51 -1.78 -9.32
CA HIS A 89 -8.98 -1.85 -9.41
C HIS A 89 -9.65 -1.27 -8.17
N ILE A 90 -9.09 -1.50 -6.98
CA ILE A 90 -9.58 -0.91 -5.73
C ILE A 90 -9.41 0.61 -5.77
N VAL A 91 -8.23 1.08 -6.18
CA VAL A 91 -7.93 2.50 -6.34
C VAL A 91 -8.87 3.14 -7.37
N GLY A 92 -9.10 2.49 -8.53
CA GLY A 92 -10.03 2.98 -9.54
C GLY A 92 -11.47 3.12 -9.01
N ARG A 93 -11.94 2.14 -8.23
CA ARG A 93 -13.25 2.20 -7.58
C ARG A 93 -13.33 3.32 -6.55
N LEU A 94 -12.28 3.51 -5.74
CA LEU A 94 -12.21 4.59 -4.75
C LEU A 94 -12.22 5.96 -5.44
N LYS A 95 -11.39 6.15 -6.47
CA LYS A 95 -11.34 7.38 -7.28
C LYS A 95 -12.72 7.72 -7.85
N SER A 96 -13.40 6.74 -8.46
CA SER A 96 -14.75 6.92 -9.00
C SER A 96 -15.76 7.36 -7.93
N ARG A 97 -15.73 6.75 -6.74
CA ARG A 97 -16.64 7.09 -5.63
C ARG A 97 -16.38 8.47 -5.04
N LEU A 98 -15.14 8.96 -5.13
CA LEU A 98 -14.73 10.29 -4.70
C LEU A 98 -14.85 11.35 -5.81
N GLY A 99 -15.26 10.97 -7.03
CA GLY A 99 -15.29 11.87 -8.18
C GLY A 99 -13.90 12.35 -8.64
N MET A 100 -12.84 11.62 -8.27
CA MET A 100 -11.47 11.94 -8.67
C MET A 100 -11.23 11.47 -10.10
N THR A 101 -10.84 12.40 -10.97
CA THR A 101 -10.21 12.11 -12.25
C THR A 101 -8.69 12.18 -12.10
N ASP A 102 -7.96 11.37 -12.85
CA ASP A 102 -6.50 11.49 -12.86
C ASP A 102 -6.10 12.91 -13.29
N PRO A 103 -5.11 13.53 -12.63
CA PRO A 103 -4.59 14.82 -13.07
C PRO A 103 -4.08 14.70 -14.51
N VAL A 104 -4.57 15.58 -15.38
CA VAL A 104 -4.14 15.73 -16.79
C VAL A 104 -2.71 16.27 -16.85
#